data_AF-A0A365D7F7-F1
#
_entry.id   AF-A0A365D7F7-F1
#
_cell.length_a   1.000
_cell.length_b   1.000
_cell.length_c   1.000
_cell.angle_alpha   90.00
_cell.angle_beta   90.00
_cell.angle_gamma   90.00
#
_symmetry.space_group_name_H-M   'P 1'
#
loop_
_entity.id
_entity.type
_entity.pdbx_description
1 polymer ?
#
loop_
_entity_poly.entity_id
_entity_poly.type
_entity_poly.pdbx_seq_one_letter_code
_entity_poly.pdbx_strand_id
1 'polypeptide(L)'
;MVCGDETRGSISRILALPAAPATTASWADKLYTCTYALPAGPLVLSVKEAADPDTARADFQDLQQTTPASAPIEGLANLGFPAFQTPASAVFAKDNFVLTVDAAALPETVGPNQVTRDAFAYQVATTVLACWSE
;
A
#
# COMPACT_ATOMS: atom_id res chain seq x y z
N MET A 1 3.29 -11.62 -0.02
CA MET A 1 4.33 -10.80 0.66
C MET A 1 4.44 -9.42 0.02
N VAL A 2 4.79 -8.37 0.79
CA VAL A 2 4.82 -6.96 0.33
C VAL A 2 5.67 -6.79 -0.93
N CYS A 3 6.95 -7.19 -0.89
CA CYS A 3 7.87 -7.20 -2.05
C CYS A 3 7.73 -8.46 -2.95
N GLY A 4 6.77 -9.36 -2.66
CA GLY A 4 6.70 -10.68 -3.26
C GLY A 4 6.33 -10.66 -4.75
N ASP A 5 6.56 -11.79 -5.42
CA ASP A 5 6.24 -11.95 -6.83
C ASP A 5 4.73 -11.82 -7.12
N GLU A 6 3.86 -12.13 -6.14
CA GLU A 6 2.41 -11.90 -6.29
C GLU A 6 2.09 -10.41 -6.44
N THR A 7 2.68 -9.56 -5.59
CA THR A 7 2.50 -8.11 -5.65
C THR A 7 3.07 -7.55 -6.95
N ARG A 8 4.28 -7.98 -7.35
CA ARG A 8 4.91 -7.58 -8.62
C ARG A 8 4.06 -7.97 -9.82
N GLY A 9 3.52 -9.19 -9.82
CA GLY A 9 2.62 -9.69 -10.86
C GLY A 9 1.30 -8.93 -10.91
N SER A 10 0.72 -8.59 -9.75
CA SER A 10 -0.51 -7.78 -9.67
C SER A 10 -0.29 -6.37 -10.24
N ILE A 11 0.76 -5.67 -9.81
CA ILE A 11 1.14 -4.35 -10.34
C ILE A 11 1.30 -4.40 -11.87
N SER A 12 2.00 -5.41 -12.37
CA SER A 12 2.23 -5.58 -13.81
C SER A 12 0.93 -5.78 -14.58
N ARG A 13 0.00 -6.57 -14.03
CA ARG A 13 -1.31 -6.81 -14.66
C ARG A 13 -2.20 -5.57 -14.65
N ILE A 14 -2.30 -4.88 -13.51
CA ILE A 14 -3.14 -3.68 -13.37
C ILE A 14 -2.66 -2.59 -14.33
N LEU A 15 -1.36 -2.41 -14.44
CA LEU A 15 -0.74 -1.38 -15.29
C LEU A 15 -0.46 -1.83 -16.73
N ALA A 16 -0.74 -3.09 -17.07
CA ALA A 16 -0.39 -3.72 -18.33
C ALA A 16 1.10 -3.54 -18.72
N LEU A 17 2.00 -3.73 -17.75
CA LEU A 17 3.44 -3.61 -17.98
C LEU A 17 3.97 -4.77 -18.83
N PRO A 18 4.95 -4.53 -19.73
CA PRO A 18 5.54 -5.57 -20.55
C PRO A 18 6.42 -6.55 -19.76
N ALA A 19 6.86 -6.17 -18.55
CA ALA A 19 7.65 -6.99 -17.65
C ALA A 19 7.40 -6.59 -16.19
N ALA A 20 7.73 -7.49 -15.26
CA ALA A 20 7.67 -7.18 -13.84
C ALA A 20 8.60 -6.00 -13.50
N PRO A 21 8.12 -5.02 -12.71
CA PRO A 21 8.94 -3.87 -12.36
C PRO A 21 10.17 -4.29 -11.55
N ALA A 22 11.25 -3.52 -11.73
CA ALA A 22 12.40 -3.62 -10.86
C ALA A 22 12.00 -3.14 -9.45
N THR A 23 12.37 -3.92 -8.45
CA THR A 23 11.99 -3.67 -7.05
C THR A 23 13.25 -3.62 -6.21
N THR A 24 13.36 -2.59 -5.37
CA THR A 24 14.39 -2.50 -4.32
C THR A 24 13.70 -2.60 -2.97
N ALA A 25 14.40 -3.18 -2.00
CA ALA A 25 13.89 -3.36 -0.64
C ALA A 25 14.88 -2.85 0.40
N SER A 26 14.36 -2.30 1.48
CA SER A 26 15.14 -1.93 2.66
C SER A 26 14.39 -2.29 3.94
N TRP A 27 15.15 -2.54 5.01
CA TRP A 27 14.63 -2.74 6.36
C TRP A 27 15.43 -1.87 7.32
N ALA A 28 14.77 -0.91 7.95
CA ALA A 28 15.37 -0.04 8.96
C ALA A 28 14.29 0.40 9.94
N ASP A 29 14.62 0.53 11.23
CA ASP A 29 13.73 1.07 12.26
C ASP A 29 12.34 0.40 12.28
N LYS A 30 12.29 -0.93 12.15
CA LYS A 30 11.06 -1.74 12.07
C LYS A 30 10.14 -1.38 10.89
N LEU A 31 10.68 -0.75 9.86
CA LEU A 31 9.97 -0.39 8.65
C LEU A 31 10.59 -1.17 7.48
N TYR A 32 9.80 -2.07 6.91
CA TYR A 32 10.12 -2.66 5.62
C TYR A 32 9.62 -1.76 4.51
N THR A 33 10.46 -1.42 3.55
CA THR A 33 10.09 -0.59 2.41
C THR A 33 10.44 -1.28 1.11
N CYS A 34 9.50 -1.28 0.17
CA CYS A 34 9.62 -1.80 -1.18
C CYS A 34 9.37 -0.67 -2.16
N THR A 35 10.36 -0.33 -3.00
CA THR A 35 10.19 0.67 -4.06
C THR A 35 10.16 -0.03 -5.42
N TYR A 36 9.04 0.12 -6.12
CA TYR A 36 8.82 -0.39 -7.46
C TYR A 36 9.09 0.70 -8.49
N ALA A 37 10.06 0.49 -9.36
CA ALA A 37 10.33 1.39 -10.47
C ALA A 37 9.31 1.14 -11.59
N LEU A 38 8.38 2.09 -11.78
CA LEU A 38 7.40 2.06 -12.87
C LEU A 38 7.74 3.15 -13.91
N PRO A 39 7.33 2.99 -15.18
CA PRO A 39 7.57 4.01 -16.21
C PRO A 39 7.01 5.40 -15.86
N ALA A 40 5.92 5.44 -15.09
CA ALA A 40 5.22 6.67 -14.72
C ALA A 40 5.74 7.31 -13.42
N GLY A 41 6.67 6.66 -12.71
CA GLY A 41 7.16 7.08 -11.41
C GLY A 41 7.26 5.90 -10.42
N PRO A 42 7.92 6.07 -9.28
CA PRO A 42 8.01 5.01 -8.28
C PRO A 42 6.68 4.80 -7.55
N LEU A 43 6.35 3.54 -7.27
CA LEU A 43 5.35 3.16 -6.28
C LEU A 43 6.08 2.65 -5.03
N VAL A 44 5.71 3.16 -3.85
CA VAL A 44 6.37 2.79 -2.59
C VAL A 44 5.38 2.05 -1.71
N LEU A 45 5.73 0.84 -1.31
CA LEU A 45 5.01 0.08 -0.30
C LEU A 45 5.86 0.04 0.95
N SER A 46 5.25 0.20 2.11
CA SER A 46 5.94 -0.01 3.37
C SER A 46 5.07 -0.73 4.39
N VAL A 47 5.72 -1.51 5.27
CA VAL A 47 5.08 -2.16 6.40
C VAL A 47 5.85 -1.80 7.65
N LYS A 48 5.19 -1.07 8.54
CA LYS A 48 5.70 -0.74 9.87
C LYS A 48 5.30 -1.85 10.84
N GLU A 49 6.28 -2.45 11.49
CA GLU A 49 6.07 -3.40 12.59
C GLU A 49 6.01 -2.65 13.93
N ALA A 50 4.92 -2.86 14.65
CA ALA A 50 4.73 -2.43 16.02
C ALA A 50 5.04 -3.57 16.99
N ALA A 51 5.20 -3.23 18.28
CA ALA A 51 5.49 -4.22 19.31
C ALA A 51 4.32 -5.20 19.55
N ASP A 52 3.09 -4.73 19.36
CA ASP A 52 1.85 -5.47 19.56
C ASP A 52 0.70 -4.84 18.73
N PRO A 53 -0.45 -5.52 18.61
CA PRO A 53 -1.59 -5.02 17.84
C PRO A 53 -2.19 -3.70 18.34
N ASP A 54 -2.13 -3.42 19.65
CA ASP A 54 -2.66 -2.16 20.19
C ASP A 54 -1.75 -0.98 19.84
N THR A 55 -0.44 -1.18 19.86
CA THR A 55 0.55 -0.21 19.39
C THR A 55 0.39 0.04 17.88
N ALA A 56 0.21 -1.00 17.07
CA ALA A 56 -0.04 -0.83 15.63
C ALA A 56 -1.31 0.00 15.35
N ARG A 57 -2.34 -0.18 16.17
CA ARG A 57 -3.59 0.57 16.04
C ARG A 57 -3.45 2.01 16.49
N ALA A 58 -2.67 2.28 17.54
CA ALA A 58 -2.32 3.64 17.93
C ALA A 58 -1.51 4.34 16.83
N ASP A 59 -0.47 3.69 16.30
CA ASP A 59 0.36 4.19 15.20
C ASP A 59 -0.50 4.51 13.96
N PHE A 60 -1.45 3.63 13.62
CA PHE A 60 -2.40 3.85 12.52
C PHE A 60 -3.30 5.07 12.75
N GLN A 61 -3.83 5.22 13.96
CA GLN A 61 -4.72 6.35 14.31
C GLN A 61 -3.96 7.67 14.27
N ASP A 62 -2.75 7.71 14.82
CA ASP A 62 -1.88 8.89 14.78
C ASP A 62 -1.53 9.24 13.33
N LEU A 63 -1.20 8.23 12.51
CA LEU A 63 -0.93 8.44 11.09
C LEU A 63 -2.17 8.98 10.36
N GLN A 64 -3.36 8.44 10.63
CA GLN A 64 -4.59 8.93 10.03
C GLN A 64 -4.85 10.39 10.41
N GLN A 65 -4.72 10.75 11.68
CA GLN A 65 -4.98 12.12 12.17
C GLN A 65 -3.97 13.15 11.63
N THR A 66 -2.73 12.73 11.40
CA THR A 66 -1.65 13.61 10.93
C THR A 66 -1.53 13.65 9.41
N THR A 67 -2.16 12.74 8.68
CA THR A 67 -2.12 12.69 7.22
C THR A 67 -3.17 13.61 6.60
N PRO A 68 -2.76 14.65 5.83
CA PRO A 68 -3.71 15.54 5.18
C PRO A 68 -4.61 14.80 4.19
N ALA A 69 -5.87 15.22 4.13
CA ALA A 69 -6.88 14.62 3.24
C ALA A 69 -7.09 13.11 3.45
N SER A 70 -6.77 12.58 4.64
CA SER A 70 -7.14 11.21 4.99
C SER A 70 -8.67 11.08 5.07
N ALA A 71 -9.20 10.03 4.47
CA ALA A 71 -10.59 9.62 4.61
C ALA A 71 -10.64 8.14 5.01
N PRO A 72 -11.47 7.73 5.98
CA PRO A 72 -11.66 6.32 6.31
C PRO A 72 -12.09 5.52 5.08
N ILE A 73 -11.61 4.28 4.96
CA ILE A 73 -12.21 3.28 4.09
C ILE A 73 -13.24 2.53 4.93
N GLU A 74 -14.50 2.59 4.54
CA GLU A 74 -15.62 2.08 5.34
C GLU A 74 -16.30 0.87 4.71
N GLY A 75 -17.13 0.19 5.49
CA GLY A 75 -17.91 -0.97 5.05
C GLY A 75 -17.03 -2.13 4.61
N LEU A 76 -17.49 -2.91 3.63
CA LEU A 76 -16.78 -4.11 3.17
C LEU A 76 -15.43 -3.81 2.49
N ALA A 77 -15.21 -2.57 2.05
CA ALA A 77 -13.97 -2.17 1.40
C ALA A 77 -12.77 -2.18 2.37
N ASN A 78 -12.99 -2.10 3.68
CA ASN A 78 -11.92 -2.17 4.66
C ASN A 78 -11.48 -3.61 4.99
N LEU A 79 -12.16 -4.61 4.43
CA LEU A 79 -11.90 -6.04 4.67
C LEU A 79 -11.95 -6.46 6.14
N GLY A 80 -12.64 -5.70 6.99
CA GLY A 80 -12.69 -5.90 8.44
C GLY A 80 -11.54 -5.26 9.21
N PHE A 81 -10.68 -4.48 8.57
CA PHE A 81 -9.49 -3.86 9.18
C PHE A 81 -9.65 -2.34 9.33
N PRO A 82 -8.95 -1.70 10.30
CA PRO A 82 -8.75 -0.26 10.28
C PRO A 82 -8.04 0.14 8.98
N ALA A 83 -8.66 1.04 8.22
CA ALA A 83 -8.12 1.46 6.93
C ALA A 83 -8.52 2.91 6.60
N PHE A 84 -7.61 3.63 5.95
CA PHE A 84 -7.87 4.95 5.41
C PHE A 84 -7.15 5.14 4.08
N GLN A 85 -7.58 6.12 3.31
CA GLN A 85 -6.97 6.51 2.05
C GLN A 85 -6.73 8.01 1.99
N THR A 86 -5.84 8.41 1.12
CA THR A 86 -5.65 9.79 0.67
C THR A 86 -5.86 9.82 -0.85
N PRO A 87 -5.80 10.99 -1.52
CA PRO A 87 -5.81 11.06 -2.99
C PRO A 87 -4.65 10.35 -3.69
N ALA A 88 -3.70 9.75 -2.96
CA ALA A 88 -2.54 9.07 -3.51
C ALA A 88 -2.10 7.81 -2.76
N SER A 89 -2.74 7.43 -1.65
CA SER A 89 -2.28 6.31 -0.83
C SER A 89 -3.43 5.57 -0.17
N ALA A 90 -3.17 4.30 0.16
CA ALA A 90 -4.05 3.47 0.95
C ALA A 90 -3.27 2.87 2.12
N VAL A 91 -3.87 2.88 3.31
CA VAL A 91 -3.25 2.44 4.56
C VAL A 91 -4.17 1.47 5.28
N PHE A 92 -3.62 0.36 5.74
CA PHE A 92 -4.33 -0.69 6.48
C PHE A 92 -3.53 -1.11 7.70
N ALA A 93 -4.20 -1.34 8.83
CA ALA A 93 -3.61 -2.00 9.99
C ALA A 93 -4.10 -3.44 10.11
N LYS A 94 -3.18 -4.40 10.19
CA LYS A 94 -3.47 -5.82 10.37
C LYS A 94 -2.44 -6.42 11.33
N ASP A 95 -2.90 -7.20 12.30
CA ASP A 95 -2.08 -7.78 13.37
C ASP A 95 -1.28 -6.68 14.09
N ASN A 96 0.03 -6.84 14.24
CA ASN A 96 0.94 -5.82 14.78
C ASN A 96 1.62 -4.98 13.68
N PHE A 97 1.00 -4.83 12.50
CA PHE A 97 1.58 -4.14 11.36
C PHE A 97 0.68 -3.06 10.76
N VAL A 98 1.31 -2.00 10.23
CA VAL A 98 0.66 -0.96 9.42
C VAL A 98 1.25 -0.98 8.01
N LEU A 99 0.43 -1.35 7.03
CA LEU A 99 0.75 -1.32 5.61
C LEU A 99 0.39 0.04 5.02
N THR A 100 1.32 0.66 4.33
CA THR A 100 1.10 1.85 3.51
C THR A 100 1.47 1.56 2.06
N VAL A 101 0.55 1.83 1.14
CA VAL A 101 0.80 1.84 -0.30
C VAL A 101 0.72 3.28 -0.77
N ASP A 102 1.85 3.84 -1.17
CA ASP A 102 2.02 5.23 -1.57
C ASP A 102 2.31 5.36 -3.08
N ALA A 103 1.37 5.98 -3.78
CA ALA A 103 1.41 6.27 -5.20
C ALA A 103 1.54 7.78 -5.49
N ALA A 104 1.97 8.60 -4.53
CA ALA A 104 2.09 10.06 -4.68
C ALA A 104 3.02 10.49 -5.81
N ALA A 105 4.05 9.70 -6.11
CA ALA A 105 4.97 9.95 -7.21
C ALA A 105 4.44 9.49 -8.58
N LEU A 106 3.22 8.95 -8.65
CA LEU A 106 2.53 8.61 -9.90
C LEU A 106 1.61 9.75 -10.34
N PRO A 107 1.29 9.83 -11.65
CA PRO A 107 0.26 10.72 -12.15
C PRO A 107 -1.11 10.42 -11.51
N GLU A 108 -2.06 11.34 -11.63
CA GLU A 108 -3.41 11.19 -11.06
C GLU A 108 -4.10 9.90 -11.53
N THR A 109 -3.83 9.48 -12.76
CA THR A 109 -4.28 8.22 -13.34
C THR A 109 -3.10 7.40 -13.88
N VAL A 110 -3.23 6.08 -13.83
CA VAL A 110 -2.18 5.14 -14.23
C VAL A 110 -2.71 4.02 -15.13
N GLY A 111 -1.82 3.50 -15.97
CA GLY A 111 -2.11 2.40 -16.89
C GLY A 111 -3.07 2.76 -18.03
N PRO A 112 -3.36 1.79 -18.91
CA PRO A 112 -4.21 2.02 -20.08
C PRO A 112 -5.68 2.30 -19.72
N ASN A 113 -6.13 1.81 -18.56
CA ASN A 113 -7.51 1.98 -18.10
C ASN A 113 -7.73 3.27 -17.30
N GLN A 114 -6.72 4.14 -17.19
CA GLN A 114 -6.80 5.42 -16.47
C GLN A 114 -7.29 5.25 -15.01
N VAL A 115 -6.80 4.21 -14.32
CA VAL A 115 -7.15 3.95 -12.91
C VAL A 115 -6.59 5.09 -12.07
N THR A 116 -7.40 5.70 -11.19
CA THR A 116 -6.90 6.75 -10.30
C THR A 116 -5.86 6.19 -9.34
N ARG A 117 -4.86 7.00 -8.97
CA ARG A 117 -3.73 6.51 -8.16
C ARG A 117 -4.12 6.04 -6.75
N ASP A 118 -5.18 6.59 -6.15
CA ASP A 118 -5.78 6.11 -4.90
C ASP A 118 -6.43 4.74 -5.07
N ALA A 119 -7.23 4.55 -6.12
CA ALA A 119 -7.82 3.26 -6.45
C ALA A 119 -6.74 2.20 -6.76
N PHE A 120 -5.67 2.60 -7.44
CA PHE A 120 -4.52 1.74 -7.68
C PHE A 120 -3.82 1.34 -6.37
N ALA A 121 -3.55 2.30 -5.48
CA ALA A 121 -2.96 2.02 -4.17
C ALA A 121 -3.83 1.04 -3.36
N TYR A 122 -5.15 1.22 -3.36
CA TYR A 122 -6.10 0.30 -2.73
C TYR A 122 -6.06 -1.12 -3.34
N GLN A 123 -6.05 -1.25 -4.67
CA GLN A 123 -5.98 -2.56 -5.34
C GLN A 123 -4.68 -3.31 -5.03
N VAL A 124 -3.56 -2.58 -4.93
CA VAL A 124 -2.28 -3.15 -4.52
C VAL A 124 -2.31 -3.54 -3.05
N ALA A 125 -2.86 -2.70 -2.16
CA ALA A 125 -2.99 -3.00 -0.74
C ALA A 125 -3.80 -4.28 -0.50
N THR A 126 -4.94 -4.42 -1.16
CA THR A 126 -5.79 -5.61 -1.06
C THR A 126 -5.13 -6.86 -1.63
N THR A 127 -4.31 -6.75 -2.68
CA THR A 127 -3.46 -7.85 -3.15
C THR A 127 -2.49 -8.30 -2.06
N VAL A 128 -1.81 -7.37 -1.40
CA VAL A 128 -0.86 -7.68 -0.32
C VAL A 128 -1.58 -8.38 0.84
N LEU A 129 -2.73 -7.84 1.27
CA LEU A 129 -3.54 -8.38 2.36
C LEU A 129 -4.08 -9.79 2.04
N ALA A 130 -4.52 -10.04 0.81
CA ALA A 130 -5.00 -11.36 0.39
C ALA A 130 -3.90 -12.44 0.43
N CYS A 131 -2.64 -12.04 0.23
CA CYS A 131 -1.48 -12.92 0.30
C CYS A 131 -0.74 -12.83 1.65
N TRP A 132 -1.34 -12.17 2.65
CA TRP A 132 -0.75 -12.02 3.98
C TRP A 132 -1.07 -13.25 4.83
N SER A 133 -0.09 -14.15 4.95
CA SER A 133 -0.12 -15.23 5.94
C SER A 133 0.59 -14.81 7.23
N GLU A 134 0.11 -15.30 8.36
CA GLU A 134 0.79 -15.22 9.67
C GLU A 134 2.15 -15.93 9.66
#